data_AF-F4L0X1-F1
#
_entry.id   AF-F4L0X1-F1
#
_cell.length_a   1.000
_cell.length_b   1.000
_cell.length_c   1.000
_cell.angle_alpha   90.00
_cell.angle_beta   90.00
_cell.angle_gamma   90.00
#
_symmetry.space_group_name_H-M   'P 1'
#
loop_
_entity.id
_entity.type
_entity.pdbx_description
1 polymer ?
#
loop_
_entity_poly.entity_id
_entity_poly.type
_entity_poly.pdbx_seq_one_letter_code
_entity_poly.pdbx_strand_id
1 'polypeptide(L)'
;MKTLYVIYIFMFISQLLLALICGPYSCEWGNTVYFWYGLIGLILIFLLPFLGVERTMQQRFGYAFGFSILWLLMWVLGFIVGDLRLMCRLF
;
A
#
# COMPACT_ATOMS: atom_id res chain seq x y z
N MET A 1 -19.29 -7.41 0.76
CA MET A 1 -18.56 -6.89 -0.44
C MET A 1 -18.21 -5.41 -0.29
N LYS A 2 -19.19 -4.50 -0.16
CA LYS A 2 -18.95 -3.05 -0.11
C LYS A 2 -17.92 -2.63 0.97
N THR A 3 -18.00 -3.18 2.17
CA THR A 3 -17.08 -2.83 3.28
C THR A 3 -15.61 -3.16 2.98
N LEU A 4 -15.31 -4.33 2.41
CA LEU A 4 -13.93 -4.71 2.03
C LEU A 4 -13.36 -3.77 0.96
N TYR A 5 -14.16 -3.43 -0.05
CA TYR A 5 -13.74 -2.48 -1.08
C TYR A 5 -13.56 -1.06 -0.54
N VAL A 6 -14.41 -0.62 0.39
CA VAL A 6 -14.27 0.69 1.05
C VAL A 6 -12.97 0.75 1.87
N ILE A 7 -12.68 -0.30 2.65
CA ILE A 7 -11.41 -0.39 3.40
C ILE A 7 -10.23 -0.36 2.45
N TYR A 8 -10.28 -1.15 1.37
CA TYR A 8 -9.22 -1.18 0.37
C TYR A 8 -9.00 0.19 -0.29
N ILE A 9 -10.07 0.88 -0.71
CA ILE A 9 -9.99 2.23 -1.28
C ILE A 9 -9.42 3.22 -0.26
N PHE A 10 -9.84 3.14 1.00
CA PHE A 10 -9.31 4.01 2.05
C PHE A 10 -7.80 3.78 2.25
N MET A 11 -7.38 2.52 2.36
CA MET A 11 -5.95 2.17 2.44
C MET A 11 -5.19 2.67 1.20
N PHE A 12 -5.77 2.53 0.02
CA PHE A 12 -5.18 3.00 -1.24
C PHE A 12 -4.96 4.52 -1.25
N ILE A 13 -5.98 5.29 -0.86
CA ILE A 13 -5.88 6.76 -0.77
C ILE A 13 -4.83 7.14 0.28
N SER A 14 -4.82 6.47 1.44
CA SER A 14 -3.84 6.75 2.49
C SER A 14 -2.41 6.48 2.04
N GLN A 15 -2.15 5.44 1.25
CA GLN A 15 -0.85 5.13 0.65
C GLN A 15 -0.36 6.28 -0.25
N LEU A 16 -1.26 6.83 -1.08
CA LEU A 16 -0.94 7.96 -1.95
C LEU A 16 -0.65 9.23 -1.15
N LEU A 17 -1.44 9.52 -0.13
CA LEU A 17 -1.20 10.66 0.77
C LEU A 17 0.14 10.50 1.50
N LEU A 18 0.44 9.29 1.99
CA LEU A 18 1.71 9.02 2.65
C LEU A 18 2.89 9.21 1.70
N ALA A 19 2.78 8.78 0.44
CA ALA A 19 3.83 8.99 -0.55
C ALA A 19 4.10 10.49 -0.80
N LEU A 20 3.04 11.32 -0.83
CA LEU A 20 3.16 12.77 -0.99
C LEU A 20 3.78 13.45 0.24
N ILE A 21 3.44 12.99 1.45
CA ILE A 21 3.93 13.56 2.72
C ILE A 21 5.36 13.10 3.00
N CYS A 22 5.67 11.83 2.78
CA CYS A 22 6.97 11.23 3.07
C CYS A 22 8.01 11.57 2.01
N GLY A 23 7.59 11.82 0.77
CA GLY A 23 8.45 12.28 -0.32
C GLY A 23 9.46 13.34 0.12
N PRO A 24 9.06 14.55 0.55
CA PRO A 24 10.00 15.61 0.93
C PRO A 24 11.01 15.22 2.03
N TYR A 25 10.75 14.17 2.80
CA TYR A 25 11.61 13.66 3.88
C TYR A 25 12.26 12.31 3.54
N SER A 26 12.29 11.90 2.27
CA SER A 26 12.85 10.60 1.83
C SER A 26 14.28 10.36 2.32
N CYS A 27 15.10 11.42 2.44
CA CYS A 27 16.50 11.33 2.85
C CYS A 27 16.71 11.18 4.37
N GLU A 28 15.66 11.38 5.16
CA GLU A 28 15.71 11.33 6.62
C GLU A 28 14.91 10.11 7.12
N TRP A 29 13.61 10.29 7.31
CA TRP A 29 12.72 9.29 7.89
C TRP A 29 11.59 8.89 6.96
N GLY A 30 11.33 9.67 5.90
CA GLY A 30 10.19 9.48 5.00
C GLY A 30 10.21 8.12 4.32
N ASN A 31 11.37 7.68 3.83
CA ASN A 31 11.45 6.41 3.13
C ASN A 31 11.26 5.21 4.06
N THR A 32 11.81 5.28 5.27
CA THR A 32 11.63 4.24 6.30
C THR A 32 10.17 4.13 6.70
N VAL A 33 9.49 5.25 6.96
CA VAL A 33 8.07 5.26 7.33
C VAL A 33 7.20 4.73 6.19
N TYR A 34 7.44 5.18 4.96
CA TYR A 34 6.69 4.73 3.78
C TYR A 34 6.91 3.24 3.50
N PHE A 35 8.14 2.73 3.69
CA PHE A 35 8.45 1.32 3.56
C PHE A 35 7.65 0.47 4.55
N TRP A 36 7.73 0.79 5.85
CA TRP A 36 7.02 0.03 6.88
C TRP A 36 5.50 0.12 6.72
N TYR A 37 4.99 1.28 6.32
CA TYR A 37 3.56 1.45 6.04
C TYR A 37 3.09 0.52 4.92
N GLY A 38 3.80 0.48 3.79
CA GLY A 38 3.45 -0.40 2.69
C GLY A 38 3.59 -1.88 3.04
N LEU A 39 4.60 -2.26 3.83
CA LEU A 39 4.78 -3.63 4.30
C LEU A 39 3.63 -4.08 5.21
N ILE A 40 3.28 -3.27 6.21
CA ILE A 40 2.15 -3.56 7.12
C ILE A 40 0.84 -3.59 6.34
N GLY A 41 0.63 -2.63 5.43
CA GLY A 41 -0.55 -2.58 4.57
C GLY A 41 -0.69 -3.81 3.66
N LEU A 42 0.43 -4.34 3.13
CA LEU A 42 0.44 -5.56 2.32
C LEU A 42 -0.04 -6.76 3.15
N ILE A 43 0.46 -6.91 4.38
CA ILE A 43 0.05 -7.98 5.28
C ILE A 43 -1.44 -7.87 5.62
N LEU A 44 -1.91 -6.66 5.93
CA LEU A 44 -3.32 -6.41 6.23
C LEU A 44 -4.24 -6.70 5.04
N ILE A 45 -3.86 -6.27 3.84
CA ILE A 45 -4.62 -6.53 2.61
C ILE A 45 -4.62 -8.02 2.25
N PHE A 46 -3.53 -8.72 2.50
CA PHE A 46 -3.46 -10.16 2.30
C PHE A 46 -4.38 -10.92 3.27
N LEU A 47 -4.47 -10.48 4.53
CA LEU A 47 -5.31 -11.09 5.56
C LEU A 47 -6.80 -10.71 5.45
N LEU A 48 -7.12 -9.54 4.88
CA LEU A 48 -8.48 -9.01 4.77
C LEU A 48 -9.51 -9.99 4.19
N PRO A 49 -9.23 -10.72 3.08
CA PRO A 49 -10.17 -11.65 2.47
C PRO A 49 -10.42 -12.91 3.31
N PHE A 50 -9.51 -13.25 4.23
CA PHE A 50 -9.65 -14.40 5.12
C PHE A 50 -10.64 -14.13 6.27
N LEU A 51 -10.83 -12.86 6.65
CA LEU A 51 -11.82 -12.43 7.64
C LEU A 51 -13.27 -12.48 7.11
N GLY A 52 -13.45 -12.61 5.78
CA GLY A 52 -14.77 -12.73 5.18
C GLY A 52 -15.35 -14.15 5.31
N VAL A 53 -16.29 -14.34 6.25
CA VAL A 53 -16.89 -15.64 6.61
C VAL A 53 -17.58 -16.34 5.42
N GLU A 54 -18.16 -15.59 4.49
CA GLU A 54 -19.07 -16.14 3.46
C GLU A 54 -18.41 -16.63 2.15
N ARG A 55 -17.07 -16.58 2.02
CA ARG A 55 -16.41 -16.90 0.74
C ARG A 55 -15.76 -18.28 0.71
N THR A 56 -15.77 -18.90 -0.48
CA THR A 56 -15.01 -20.12 -0.76
C THR A 56 -13.51 -19.85 -0.69
N MET A 57 -12.72 -20.86 -0.30
CA MET A 57 -11.26 -20.72 -0.18
C MET A 57 -10.62 -20.18 -1.47
N GLN A 58 -11.03 -20.69 -2.64
CA GLN A 58 -10.53 -20.21 -3.94
C GLN A 58 -10.77 -18.72 -4.17
N GLN A 59 -11.97 -18.22 -3.84
CA GLN A 59 -12.26 -16.79 -3.96
C GLN A 59 -11.41 -15.97 -3.00
N ARG A 60 -11.21 -16.43 -1.76
CA ARG A 60 -10.36 -15.73 -0.78
C ARG A 60 -8.93 -15.57 -1.29
N PHE A 61 -8.35 -16.64 -1.83
CA PHE A 61 -7.01 -16.59 -2.43
C PHE A 61 -6.94 -15.68 -3.65
N GLY A 62 -7.92 -15.75 -4.56
CA GLY A 62 -7.98 -14.87 -5.73
C GLY A 62 -8.01 -13.39 -5.35
N TYR A 63 -8.84 -13.02 -4.37
CA TYR A 63 -8.89 -11.63 -3.88
C TYR A 63 -7.64 -11.24 -3.10
N ALA A 64 -7.10 -12.12 -2.25
CA ALA A 64 -5.87 -11.85 -1.50
C ALA A 64 -4.71 -11.56 -2.44
N PHE A 65 -4.51 -12.41 -3.45
CA PHE A 65 -3.48 -12.19 -4.47
C PHE A 65 -3.75 -10.93 -5.30
N GLY A 66 -4.96 -10.77 -5.82
CA GLY A 66 -5.31 -9.63 -6.67
C GLY A 66 -5.09 -8.29 -5.97
N PHE A 67 -5.57 -8.16 -4.73
CA PHE A 67 -5.38 -6.92 -3.96
C PHE A 67 -3.94 -6.73 -3.50
N SER A 68 -3.22 -7.79 -3.14
CA SER A 68 -1.81 -7.68 -2.73
C SER A 68 -0.92 -7.25 -3.89
N ILE A 69 -1.15 -7.77 -5.10
CA ILE A 69 -0.41 -7.35 -6.30
C ILE A 69 -0.68 -5.88 -6.61
N LEU A 70 -1.94 -5.46 -6.60
CA LEU A 70 -2.30 -4.05 -6.86
C LEU A 70 -1.69 -3.12 -5.80
N TRP A 71 -1.72 -3.51 -4.53
CA TRP A 71 -1.08 -2.78 -3.44
C TRP A 71 0.43 -2.66 -3.66
N LEU A 72 1.10 -3.76 -4.01
CA LEU A 72 2.53 -3.81 -4.23
C LEU A 72 2.94 -2.93 -5.42
N LEU A 73 2.21 -3.00 -6.53
CA LEU A 73 2.42 -2.12 -7.68
C LEU A 73 2.33 -0.64 -7.28
N MET A 74 1.29 -0.27 -6.52
CA MET A 74 1.12 1.10 -6.06
C MET A 74 2.19 1.55 -5.07
N TRP A 75 2.59 0.66 -4.17
CA TRP A 75 3.67 0.91 -3.23
C TRP A 75 4.98 1.21 -3.96
N VAL A 76 5.33 0.37 -4.95
CA VAL A 76 6.52 0.56 -5.80
C VAL A 76 6.39 1.84 -6.64
N LEU A 77 5.23 2.13 -7.21
CA LEU A 77 5.00 3.39 -7.94
C LEU A 77 5.14 4.61 -7.04
N GLY A 78 4.65 4.53 -5.79
CA GLY A 78 4.81 5.60 -4.81
C GLY A 78 6.26 5.81 -4.39
N PHE A 79 7.03 4.73 -4.26
CA PHE A 79 8.49 4.81 -4.11
C PHE A 79 9.14 5.51 -5.30
N ILE A 80 8.84 5.06 -6.52
CA ILE A 80 9.41 5.67 -7.74
C ILE A 80 9.05 7.17 -7.80
N VAL A 81 7.81 7.54 -7.52
CA VAL A 81 7.39 8.95 -7.53
C VAL A 81 8.02 9.75 -6.38
N GLY A 82 8.15 9.15 -5.19
CA GLY A 82 8.75 9.77 -4.01
C GLY A 82 10.26 9.95 -4.11
N ASP A 83 10.98 8.90 -4.50
CA ASP A 83 12.43 8.90 -4.70
C ASP A 83 12.83 9.65 -5.98
N LEU A 84 12.06 9.62 -7.07
CA LEU A 84 12.37 10.46 -8.25
C LEU A 84 12.13 11.94 -7.98
N ARG A 85 11.16 12.29 -7.12
CA ARG A 85 10.97 13.69 -6.69
C ARG A 85 12.09 14.17 -5.77
N LEU A 86 12.79 13.26 -5.10
CA LEU A 86 13.94 13.54 -4.27
C LEU A 86 15.10 12.64 -4.65
N MET A 87 15.72 12.97 -5.78
CA MET A 87 17.18 13.02 -5.79
C MET A 87 17.58 13.98 -4.66
N CYS A 88 17.67 13.42 -3.47
CA CYS A 88 18.02 14.05 -2.22
C CYS A 88 19.09 15.11 -2.43
N ARG A 89 18.65 16.38 -2.43
CA ARG A 89 19.49 17.51 -2.01
C ARG A 89 20.85 17.58 -2.71
N LEU A 90 20.87 17.54 -4.05
CA LEU A 90 22.06 17.93 -4.83
C LEU A 90 22.19 19.46 -5.02
N PHE A 91 21.45 20.23 -4.20
CA PHE A 91 21.81 21.58 -3.77
C PHE A 91 21.51 21.73 -2.27
#